data_AF-A0A3P7MFI2-F1
#
_entry.id   AF-A0A3P7MFI2-F1
#
_cell.length_a   1.000
_cell.length_b   1.000
_cell.length_c   1.000
_cell.angle_alpha   90.00
_cell.angle_beta   90.00
_cell.angle_gamma   90.00
#
_symmetry.space_group_name_H-M   'P 1'
#
loop_
_entity.id
_entity.type
_entity.pdbx_description
1 polymer ?
#
loop_
_entity_poly.entity_id
_entity_poly.type
_entity_poly.pdbx_seq_one_letter_code
_entity_poly.pdbx_strand_id
1 'polypeptide(L)' 'MVGSLLASMRSIASLLVLLFLFIVIFALLGMQLFGGRFNFLRMRKPRSNFDTFYQSLITVFQL' A
#
# COMPACT_ATOMS: atom_id res chain seq x y z
N MET A 1 8.58 30.10 16.32
CA MET A 1 7.57 29.05 16.57
C MET A 1 7.24 28.23 15.31
N VAL A 2 7.04 28.84 14.13
CA VAL A 2 6.76 28.10 12.87
C VAL A 2 7.98 27.30 12.35
N GLY A 3 9.20 27.82 12.51
CA GLY A 3 10.44 27.10 12.11
C GLY A 3 10.66 25.78 12.84
N SER A 4 10.24 25.70 14.11
CA SER A 4 10.31 24.46 14.91
C SER A 4 9.31 23.41 14.40
N LEU A 5 8.13 23.84 13.96
CA LEU A 5 7.13 22.97 13.34
C LEU A 5 7.63 22.46 11.98
N LEU A 6 8.24 23.32 11.16
CA LEU A 6 8.82 22.94 9.87
C LEU A 6 9.94 21.90 10.01
N ALA A 7 10.79 22.05 11.03
CA ALA A 7 11.84 21.07 11.34
C ALA A 7 11.26 19.71 11.76
N SER A 8 10.23 19.70 12.62
CA SER A 8 9.51 18.48 13.01
C SER A 8 8.76 17.84 11.84
N MET A 9 8.11 18.65 11.00
CA MET A 9 7.42 18.20 9.79
C MET A 9 8.37 17.53 8.80
N ARG A 10 9.63 17.99 8.69
CA ARG A 10 10.62 17.38 7.79
C ARG A 10 11.02 15.98 8.26
N SER A 11 11.14 15.77 9.57
CA SER A 11 11.40 14.44 10.15
C SER A 11 10.21 13.50 9.94
N ILE A 12 8.99 13.99 10.18
CA ILE A 12 7.73 13.26 9.94
C ILE A 12 7.55 12.95 8.45
N ALA A 13 7.89 13.87 7.55
CA ALA A 13 7.82 13.67 6.11
C ALA A 13 8.76 12.56 5.65
N SER A 14 9.98 12.50 6.20
CA SER A 14 10.93 11.43 5.91
C SER A 14 10.38 10.06 6.33
N LEU A 15 9.72 10.02 7.50
CA LEU A 15 9.09 8.81 8.03
C LEU A 15 7.85 8.40 7.21
N LEU A 16 7.03 9.36 6.79
CA LEU A 16 5.88 9.15 5.90
C LEU A 16 6.30 8.64 4.52
N VAL A 17 7.37 9.18 3.94
CA VAL A 17 7.91 8.69 2.67
C VAL A 17 8.42 7.27 2.83
N LEU A 18 9.16 6.98 3.91
CA LEU A 18 9.63 5.62 4.19
C LEU A 18 8.47 4.64 4.36
N LEU A 19 7.43 5.03 5.09
CA LEU A 19 6.21 4.25 5.29
C LEU A 19 5.48 4.04 3.95
N PHE A 20 5.34 5.07 3.13
CA PHE A 20 4.71 4.97 1.82
C PHE A 20 5.49 3.99 0.92
N LEU A 21 6.83 4.08 0.93
CA LEU A 21 7.70 3.20 0.17
C LEU A 21 7.57 1.74 0.65
N PHE A 22 7.48 1.53 1.96
CA PHE A 22 7.19 0.23 2.55
C PHE A 22 5.85 -0.34 2.07
N ILE A 23 4.78 0.47 2.12
CA ILE A 23 3.44 0.08 1.64
C ILE A 23 3.48 -0.30 0.15
N VAL A 24 4.19 0.47 -0.68
CA VAL A 24 4.34 0.18 -2.12
C VAL A 24 5.04 -1.15 -2.34
N ILE A 25 6.11 -1.46 -1.60
CA ILE A 25 6.80 -2.75 -1.68
C ILE A 25 5.83 -3.89 -1.35
N PHE A 26 5.08 -3.79 -0.25
CA PHE A 26 4.11 -4.82 0.13
C PHE A 26 2.95 -4.96 -0.87
N ALA A 27 2.48 -3.86 -1.47
CA ALA A 27 1.45 -3.88 -2.49
C ALA A 27 1.94 -4.59 -3.77
N LEU A 28 3.15 -4.26 -4.24
CA LEU A 28 3.77 -4.92 -5.39
C LEU A 28 4.04 -6.40 -5.12
N LEU A 29 4.56 -6.73 -3.95
CA LEU A 29 4.85 -8.10 -3.53
C LEU A 29 3.55 -8.90 -3.39
N GLY A 30 2.49 -8.30 -2.84
CA GLY A 30 1.15 -8.86 -2.81
C GLY A 30 0.56 -9.11 -4.20
N MET A 31 0.78 -8.20 -5.17
CA MET A 31 0.39 -8.45 -6.57
C MET A 31 1.21 -9.58 -7.21
N GLN A 32 2.49 -9.74 -6.88
CA GLN A 32 3.29 -10.84 -7.43
C GLN A 32 2.95 -12.21 -6.80
N LEU A 33 2.67 -12.24 -5.50
CA LEU A 33 2.29 -13.46 -4.78
C LEU A 33 0.83 -13.87 -5.03
N PHE A 34 -0.09 -12.89 -5.05
CA PHE A 34 -1.54 -13.11 -5.10
C PHE A 34 -2.19 -12.66 -6.40
N GLY A 35 -1.55 -11.81 -7.20
CA GLY A 35 -2.05 -11.40 -8.51
C GLY A 35 -2.02 -12.56 -9.50
N GLY A 36 -3.18 -12.88 -10.05
CA GLY A 36 -3.35 -14.01 -10.97
C GLY A 36 -3.58 -15.38 -10.31
N ARG A 37 -3.23 -15.57 -9.03
CA ARG A 37 -3.53 -16.83 -8.30
C ARG A 37 -5.02 -16.97 -7.92
N PHE A 38 -5.76 -15.87 -7.81
CA PHE A 38 -7.19 -15.86 -7.49
C PHE A 38 -8.12 -15.88 -8.71
N ASN A 39 -7.63 -16.19 -9.91
CA ASN A 39 -8.46 -16.32 -11.11
C ASN A 39 -9.29 -17.63 -11.12
N PHE A 40 -9.91 -17.98 -9.99
CA PHE A 40 -10.85 -19.10 -9.90
C PHE A 40 -12.13 -18.70 -10.65
N LEU A 41 -12.28 -19.22 -11.86
CA LEU A 41 -13.41 -19.05 -12.81
C LEU A 41 -14.84 -19.29 -12.24
N ARG A 42 -15.01 -19.53 -10.93
CA ARG A 42 -16.29 -19.95 -10.32
C ARG A 42 -16.72 -19.20 -9.05
N MET A 43 -15.95 -18.25 -8.50
CA MET A 43 -16.39 -17.49 -7.32
C MET A 43 -16.33 -15.99 -7.57
N ARG A 44 -17.34 -15.26 -7.04
CA ARG A 44 -17.39 -13.79 -7.06
C ARG A 44 -16.03 -13.23 -6.63
N LYS A 45 -15.42 -12.43 -7.51
CA LYS A 45 -14.17 -11.71 -7.26
C LYS A 45 -14.29 -10.97 -5.91
N PRO A 46 -13.47 -11.30 -4.88
CA PRO A 46 -13.53 -10.59 -3.61
C PRO A 46 -13.19 -9.11 -3.84
N ARG A 47 -13.80 -8.20 -3.06
CA ARG A 47 -13.61 -6.75 -3.24
C ARG A 47 -12.24 -6.24 -2.77
N SER A 48 -11.53 -7.04 -1.98
CA SER A 48 -10.16 -6.77 -1.52
C SER A 48 -9.26 -7.82 -2.15
N ASN A 49 -8.46 -7.41 -3.13
CA ASN A 49 -7.67 -8.28 -3.98
C ASN A 49 -6.49 -7.52 -4.60
N PHE A 50 -5.44 -8.27 -4.91
CA PHE A 50 -4.17 -7.76 -5.41
C PHE A 50 -4.07 -7.83 -6.95
N ASP A 51 -5.18 -7.62 -7.66
CA ASP A 51 -5.20 -7.70 -9.13
C ASP A 51 -4.80 -6.39 -9.81
N THR A 52 -4.89 -5.26 -9.11
CA THR A 52 -4.57 -3.93 -9.65
C THR A 52 -3.83 -3.14 -8.59
N PHE A 53 -2.84 -2.34 -9.02
CA PHE A 53 -1.98 -1.55 -8.13
C PHE A 53 -2.77 -0.72 -7.10
N TYR A 54 -3.81 -0.01 -7.55
CA TYR A 54 -4.65 0.79 -6.68
C TYR A 54 -5.41 -0.04 -5.64
N GLN A 55 -5.88 -1.23 -6.04
CA GLN A 55 -6.63 -2.11 -5.15
C GLN A 55 -5.71 -2.78 -4.12
N SER A 56 -4.52 -3.22 -4.54
CA SER A 56 -3.48 -3.72 -3.61
C SER A 56 -3.03 -2.67 -2.59
N LEU A 57 -2.96 -1.40 -2.99
CA LEU A 57 -2.66 -0.30 -2.06
C LEU A 57 -3.73 -0.19 -0.96
N ILE A 58 -5.01 -0.19 -1.33
CA ILE A 58 -6.11 -0.13 -0.34
C ILE A 58 -6.13 -1.40 0.52
N THR A 59 -5.87 -2.58 -0.05
CA THR A 59 -5.84 -3.84 0.71
C THR A 59 -4.71 -3.87 1.74
N VAL A 60 -3.51 -3.38 1.42
CA VAL A 60 -2.40 -3.28 2.39
C VAL A 60 -2.68 -2.24 3.47
N PHE A 61 -3.37 -1.14 3.11
CA PHE A 61 -3.77 -0.12 4.08
C PHE A 61 -4.93 -0.58 4.99
N GLN A 62 -5.76 -1.53 4.51
CA GLN A 62 -6.85 -2.14 5.28
C GLN A 62 -6.38 -3.21 6.28
N LEU A 63 -5.20 -3.81 6.05
CA LEU A 63 -4.63 -4.84 6.91
C LEU A 63 -4.08 -4.23 8.20
#